data_AF-A0A2E8DYN7-F1
#
_entry.id   AF-A0A2E8DYN7-F1
#
_cell.length_a   1.000
_cell.length_b   1.000
_cell.length_c   1.000
_cell.angle_alpha   90.00
_cell.angle_beta   90.00
_cell.angle_gamma   90.00
#
_symmetry.space_group_name_H-M   'P 1'
#
loop_
_entity.id
_entity.type
_entity.pdbx_description
1 polymer ?
#
loop_
_entity_poly.entity_id
_entity_poly.type
_entity_poly.pdbx_seq_one_letter_code
_entity_poly.pdbx_strand_id
1 'polypeptide(L)'
;MNRQSKALDLVKDLDIEQVSPLSFVVKGQSKTSYRVYTHGPEMLMADGREYWACECMDYKTRCRKQKIDCKHIMAAKVFQTLSKR
;
A
#
# COMPACT_ATOMS: atom_id res chain seq x y z
N MET A 1 9.61 19.00 7.91
CA MET A 1 8.93 17.72 8.22
C MET A 1 9.07 16.80 7.00
N ASN A 2 9.85 15.72 7.11
CA ASN A 2 10.18 14.83 5.99
C ASN A 2 8.91 14.07 5.53
N ARG A 3 8.66 13.92 4.22
CA ARG A 3 7.47 13.21 3.70
C ARG A 3 7.35 11.78 4.24
N GLN A 4 8.49 11.16 4.55
CA GLN A 4 8.56 9.83 5.16
C GLN A 4 7.96 9.77 6.56
N SER A 5 8.13 10.81 7.40
CA SER A 5 7.58 10.79 8.77
C SER A 5 6.05 10.85 8.77
N LYS A 6 5.45 11.62 7.87
CA LYS A 6 3.99 11.66 7.68
C LYS A 6 3.42 10.33 7.18
N ALA A 7 4.16 9.62 6.33
CA ALA A 7 3.75 8.29 5.87
C ALA A 7 3.80 7.26 7.01
N LEU A 8 4.83 7.30 7.85
CA LEU A 8 4.95 6.47 9.05
C LEU A 8 3.81 6.74 10.04
N ASP A 9 3.46 8.00 10.28
CA ASP A 9 2.34 8.38 11.15
C ASP A 9 0.98 7.88 10.66
N LEU A 10 0.79 7.76 9.34
CA LEU A 10 -0.44 7.25 8.74
C LEU A 10 -0.59 5.72 8.85
N VAL A 11 0.51 5.01 9.08
CA VAL A 11 0.57 3.55 9.00
C VAL A 11 0.91 2.90 10.33
N LYS A 12 1.35 3.67 11.34
CA LYS A 12 1.67 3.18 12.69
C LYS A 12 0.53 2.42 13.37
N ASP A 13 -0.71 2.79 13.03
CA ASP A 13 -1.92 2.21 13.62
C ASP A 13 -2.55 1.11 12.73
N LEU A 14 -1.86 0.73 11.65
CA LEU A 14 -2.31 -0.33 10.73
C LEU A 14 -1.49 -1.59 10.98
N ASP A 15 -2.18 -2.71 11.14
CA ASP A 15 -1.54 -4.03 11.18
C ASP A 15 -1.43 -4.57 9.74
N ILE A 16 -0.24 -5.05 9.37
CA ILE A 16 0.08 -5.46 8.01
C ILE A 16 0.61 -6.88 8.04
N GLU A 17 -0.08 -7.76 7.35
CA GLU A 17 0.31 -9.15 7.18
C GLU A 17 0.73 -9.38 5.73
N GLN A 18 1.97 -9.84 5.53
CA GLN A 18 2.45 -10.21 4.21
C GLN A 18 2.05 -11.67 3.91
N VAL A 19 1.11 -11.84 2.98
CA VAL A 19 0.61 -13.17 2.59
C VAL A 19 1.51 -13.82 1.54
N SER A 20 2.12 -13.01 0.68
CA SER A 20 3.11 -13.46 -0.30
C SER A 20 4.07 -12.30 -0.64
N PRO A 21 5.17 -12.53 -1.40
CA PRO A 21 6.10 -11.46 -1.77
C PRO A 21 5.45 -10.22 -2.40
N LEU A 22 4.31 -10.40 -3.06
CA LEU A 22 3.59 -9.38 -3.81
C LEU A 22 2.15 -9.12 -3.31
N SER A 23 1.76 -9.69 -2.16
CA SER A 23 0.41 -9.54 -1.61
C SER A 23 0.43 -9.33 -0.10
N PHE A 24 -0.39 -8.37 0.34
CA PHE A 24 -0.48 -7.90 1.72
C PHE A 24 -1.94 -7.80 2.14
N VAL A 25 -2.21 -8.05 3.41
CA VAL A 25 -3.48 -7.76 4.06
C VAL A 25 -3.23 -6.62 5.04
N VAL A 26 -3.91 -5.50 4.83
CA VAL A 26 -3.81 -4.33 5.71
C VAL A 26 -5.08 -4.24 6.54
N LYS A 27 -4.94 -4.42 7.86
CA LYS A 27 -6.02 -4.40 8.84
C LYS A 27 -6.09 -3.02 9.48
N GLY A 28 -7.25 -2.38 9.35
CA GLY A 28 -7.54 -1.12 10.04
C GLY A 28 -8.08 -1.33 11.46
N GLN A 29 -8.21 -0.24 12.20
CA GLN A 29 -8.71 -0.26 13.60
C GLN A 29 -10.13 -0.86 13.74
N SER A 30 -10.97 -0.75 12.72
CA SER A 30 -12.39 -1.15 12.75
C SER A 30 -12.65 -2.63 12.36
N LYS A 31 -11.73 -3.55 12.65
CA LYS A 31 -11.77 -4.98 12.21
C LYS A 31 -11.86 -5.18 10.69
N THR A 32 -11.74 -4.12 9.89
CA THR A 32 -11.85 -4.17 8.43
C THR A 32 -10.48 -4.45 7.84
N SER A 33 -10.37 -5.52 7.07
CA SER A 33 -9.14 -5.90 6.37
C SER A 33 -9.27 -5.63 4.87
N TYR A 34 -8.24 -5.05 4.27
CA TYR A 34 -8.18 -4.80 2.83
C TYR A 34 -6.99 -5.52 2.23
N ARG A 35 -7.21 -6.23 1.12
CA ARG A 35 -6.08 -6.78 0.36
C ARG A 35 -5.42 -5.69 -0.47
N VAL A 36 -4.10 -5.76 -0.51
CA VAL A 36 -3.22 -4.94 -1.33
C VAL A 36 -2.32 -5.87 -2.13
N TYR A 37 -2.15 -5.60 -3.41
CA TYR A 37 -1.28 -6.40 -4.27
C TYR A 37 -0.47 -5.51 -5.20
N THR A 38 0.69 -6.03 -5.61
CA THR A 38 1.60 -5.39 -6.56
C THR A 38 2.06 -6.40 -7.62
N HIS A 39 2.61 -5.91 -8.72
CA HIS A 39 3.32 -6.76 -9.69
C HIS A 39 4.83 -6.82 -9.47
N GLY A 40 5.34 -6.09 -8.46
CA GLY A 40 6.76 -6.10 -8.17
C GLY A 40 7.57 -5.20 -9.12
N PRO A 41 8.87 -5.01 -8.83
CA PRO A 41 9.75 -4.19 -9.66
C PRO A 41 10.04 -4.82 -11.03
N GLU A 42 9.75 -6.11 -11.22
CA GLU A 42 9.98 -6.83 -12.49
C GLU A 42 8.95 -6.48 -13.56
N MET A 43 7.80 -5.93 -13.18
CA MET A 43 6.72 -5.56 -14.09
C MET A 43 6.22 -4.15 -13.79
N LEU A 44 6.94 -3.18 -14.35
CA LEU A 44 6.64 -1.75 -14.23
C LEU A 44 5.60 -1.31 -15.26
N MET A 45 4.81 -0.30 -14.91
CA MET A 45 3.94 0.39 -15.86
C MET A 45 4.76 1.21 -16.87
N ALA A 46 4.12 1.67 -17.94
CA ALA A 46 4.76 2.47 -19.00
C ALA A 46 5.46 3.75 -18.50
N ASP A 47 5.06 4.26 -17.33
CA ASP A 47 5.68 5.42 -16.68
C ASP A 47 6.78 5.06 -15.67
N GLY A 48 7.23 3.79 -15.67
CA GLY A 48 8.29 3.28 -14.79
C GLY A 48 7.85 3.04 -13.35
N ARG A 49 6.57 3.26 -13.01
CA ARG A 49 6.06 3.00 -11.65
C ARG A 49 5.61 1.57 -11.51
N GLU A 50 5.88 0.99 -10.34
CA GLU A 50 5.30 -0.28 -9.94
C GLU A 50 3.78 -0.15 -9.86
N TYR A 51 3.05 -1.16 -10.36
CA TYR A 51 1.60 -1.21 -10.26
C TYR A 51 1.18 -1.64 -8.85
N TRP A 52 0.30 -0.87 -8.22
CA TRP A 52 -0.29 -1.18 -6.92
C TRP A 52 -1.81 -1.07 -6.96
N ALA A 53 -2.47 -2.00 -6.26
CA ALA A 53 -3.92 -2.01 -6.15
C ALA A 53 -4.41 -2.42 -4.76
N CYS A 54 -5.60 -1.94 -4.41
CA CYS A 54 -6.23 -2.18 -3.12
C CYS A 54 -7.73 -2.44 -3.26
N GLU A 55 -8.28 -3.28 -2.39
CA GLU A 55 -9.72 -3.55 -2.39
C GLU A 55 -10.57 -2.46 -1.72
N CYS A 56 -9.96 -1.47 -1.07
CA CYS A 56 -10.67 -0.44 -0.34
C CYS A 56 -11.49 0.48 -1.26
N MET A 57 -12.62 0.98 -0.74
CA MET A 57 -13.54 1.80 -1.53
C MET A 57 -12.88 3.09 -2.03
N ASP A 58 -12.08 3.77 -1.20
CA ASP A 58 -11.36 4.99 -1.60
C ASP A 58 -10.45 4.76 -2.81
N TYR A 59 -9.80 3.60 -2.88
CA TYR A 59 -8.99 3.25 -4.05
C TYR A 59 -9.85 3.07 -5.30
N LYS A 60 -10.92 2.27 -5.18
CA LYS A 60 -11.82 1.94 -6.29
C LYS A 60 -12.54 3.17 -6.86
N THR A 61 -12.95 4.10 -6.00
CA THR A 61 -13.75 5.26 -6.41
C THR A 61 -12.91 6.46 -6.82
N ARG A 62 -11.77 6.70 -6.15
CA ARG A 62 -10.98 7.93 -6.27
C ARG A 62 -9.52 7.68 -6.63
N CYS A 63 -8.76 6.97 -5.80
CA CYS A 63 -7.30 6.94 -5.91
C CYS A 63 -6.81 6.35 -7.23
N ARG A 64 -7.48 5.29 -7.73
CA ARG A 64 -7.17 4.68 -9.03
C ARG A 64 -7.27 5.68 -10.18
N LYS A 65 -8.36 6.48 -10.23
CA LYS A 65 -8.58 7.49 -11.29
C LYS A 65 -7.56 8.63 -11.20
N GLN A 66 -7.22 9.04 -9.99
CA GLN A 66 -6.25 10.10 -9.74
C GLN A 66 -4.79 9.63 -9.80
N LYS A 67 -4.54 8.34 -10.03
CA LYS A 67 -3.20 7.71 -10.06
C LYS A 67 -2.38 8.01 -8.79
N ILE A 68 -3.05 8.01 -7.64
CA ILE A 68 -2.44 8.18 -6.30
C ILE A 68 -2.62 6.90 -5.47
N ASP A 69 -1.80 6.73 -4.43
CA ASP A 69 -1.91 5.62 -3.50
C ASP A 69 -2.96 5.91 -2.43
N CYS A 70 -3.77 4.92 -2.08
CA CYS A 70 -4.58 4.99 -0.85
C CYS A 70 -3.71 4.72 0.38
N LYS A 71 -4.23 5.02 1.58
CA LYS A 71 -3.49 4.78 2.84
C LYS A 71 -3.00 3.33 3.02
N HIS A 72 -3.76 2.34 2.53
CA HIS A 72 -3.36 0.93 2.64
C HIS A 72 -2.22 0.57 1.68
N ILE A 73 -2.19 1.14 0.48
CA ILE A 73 -1.06 0.98 -0.45
C ILE A 73 0.19 1.63 0.13
N MET A 74 0.07 2.84 0.68
CA MET A 74 1.19 3.50 1.35
C MET A 74 1.72 2.66 2.52
N ALA A 75 0.83 2.07 3.32
CA ALA A 75 1.18 1.14 4.40
C ALA A 75 1.99 -0.06 3.90
N ALA A 76 1.49 -0.76 2.88
CA ALA A 76 2.18 -1.92 2.32
C ALA A 76 3.56 -1.56 1.73
N LYS A 77 3.69 -0.41 1.05
CA LYS A 77 4.97 0.07 0.53
C LYS A 77 5.99 0.37 1.64
N VAL A 78 5.55 1.03 2.71
CA VAL A 78 6.40 1.30 3.88
C VAL A 78 6.84 -0.01 4.51
N PHE A 79 5.91 -0.93 4.76
CA PHE A 79 6.22 -2.26 5.29
C PHE A 79 7.25 -2.99 4.43
N GLN A 80 7.00 -3.12 3.13
CA GLN A 80 7.91 -3.80 2.19
C GLN A 80 9.30 -3.17 2.18
N THR A 81 9.40 -1.85 2.32
CA THR A 81 10.69 -1.14 2.40
C THR A 81 11.44 -1.46 3.69
N LEU A 82 10.73 -1.57 4.80
CA LEU A 82 11.33 -1.89 6.11
C LEU A 82 11.73 -3.37 6.22
N SER A 83 10.96 -4.29 5.61
CA SER A 83 11.23 -5.73 5.63
C SER A 83 12.33 -6.18 4.65
N LYS A 84 12.76 -5.31 3.73
CA LYS A 84 13.89 -5.57 2.82
C LYS A 84 15.27 -5.28 3.45
N ARG A 85 15.31 -4.83 4.71
CA ARG A 85 16.54 -4.70 5.51
C ARG A 85 16.79 -5.99 6.29
#